data_AF-A0A3A6SSV6-F1
#
_entry.id   AF-A0A3A6SSV6-F1
#
_cell.length_a   1.000
_cell.length_b   1.000
_cell.length_c   1.000
_cell.angle_alpha   90.00
_cell.angle_beta   90.00
_cell.angle_gamma   90.00
#
_symmetry.space_group_name_H-M   'P 1'
#
loop_
_entity.id
_entity.type
_entity.pdbx_description
1 polymer ?
#
loop_
_entity_poly.entity_id
_entity_poly.type
_entity_poly.pdbx_seq_one_letter_code
_entity_poly.pdbx_strand_id
1 'polypeptide(L)'
;MHRYHECKSLPEKGITIIYSNEFLSDDKHVWNMIVERTAEEADLEENHYLEEVGDTIWQTIVEIYCCPFCGDSLSTSKRQVMSADIVHYDNWHSCYGSKL
;
A
#
# COMPACT_ATOMS: atom_id res chain seq x y z
N MET A 1 -0.64 -11.02 -13.86
CA MET A 1 -2.00 -10.54 -14.23
C MET A 1 -2.58 -9.90 -13.00
N HIS A 2 -2.98 -8.63 -13.07
CA HIS A 2 -3.52 -7.92 -11.92
C HIS A 2 -5.04 -8.04 -11.85
N ARG A 3 -5.56 -8.21 -10.63
CA ARG A 3 -7.00 -8.17 -10.36
C ARG A 3 -7.26 -7.32 -9.11
N TYR A 4 -8.08 -6.29 -9.25
CA TYR A 4 -8.54 -5.49 -8.13
C TYR A 4 -9.68 -6.19 -7.39
N HIS A 5 -9.74 -6.03 -6.07
CA HIS A 5 -10.88 -6.47 -5.28
C HIS A 5 -11.97 -5.40 -5.31
N GLU A 6 -13.13 -5.77 -5.84
CA GLU A 6 -14.31 -4.91 -5.85
C GLU A 6 -15.02 -4.99 -4.49
N CYS A 7 -14.90 -3.94 -3.69
CA CYS A 7 -15.52 -3.86 -2.36
C CYS A 7 -16.21 -2.52 -2.17
N LYS A 8 -17.51 -2.54 -1.85
CA LYS A 8 -18.32 -1.32 -1.60
C LYS A 8 -17.95 -0.61 -0.31
N SER A 9 -17.27 -1.31 0.60
CA SER A 9 -16.84 -0.80 1.90
C SER A 9 -15.39 -0.31 1.89
N LEU A 10 -14.70 -0.41 0.75
CA LEU A 10 -13.35 0.12 0.59
C LEU A 10 -13.41 1.66 0.63
N PRO A 11 -12.51 2.34 1.35
CA PRO A 11 -12.38 3.79 1.25
C PRO A 11 -12.06 4.23 -0.19
N GLU A 12 -12.55 5.42 -0.57
CA GLU A 12 -12.33 5.97 -1.92
C GLU A 12 -10.85 6.34 -2.18
N LYS A 13 -10.08 6.60 -1.12
CA LYS A 13 -8.67 7.02 -1.20
C LYS A 13 -7.81 6.29 -0.17
N GLY A 14 -6.52 6.16 -0.50
CA GLY A 14 -5.48 5.69 0.40
C GLY A 14 -5.46 4.18 0.65
N ILE A 15 -6.39 3.41 0.08
CA ILE A 15 -6.41 1.95 0.21
C ILE A 15 -6.72 1.31 -1.14
N THR A 16 -5.89 0.35 -1.54
CA THR A 16 -6.10 -0.50 -2.71
C THR A 16 -5.90 -1.96 -2.33
N ILE A 17 -6.79 -2.85 -2.78
CA ILE A 17 -6.60 -4.31 -2.64
C ILE A 17 -6.45 -4.93 -4.02
N ILE A 18 -5.31 -5.59 -4.25
CA ILE A 18 -4.92 -6.11 -5.57
C ILE A 18 -4.28 -7.48 -5.49
N TYR A 19 -4.64 -8.37 -6.40
CA TYR A 19 -3.97 -9.65 -6.62
C TYR A 19 -2.80 -9.46 -7.59
N SER A 20 -1.57 -9.57 -7.10
CA SER A 20 -0.33 -9.39 -7.88
C SER A 20 0.85 -10.10 -7.22
N ASN A 21 1.98 -10.20 -7.92
CA ASN A 21 3.25 -10.72 -7.41
C ASN A 21 4.37 -9.67 -7.43
N GLU A 22 4.02 -8.39 -7.51
CA GLU A 22 4.99 -7.32 -7.80
C GLU A 22 5.64 -6.71 -6.56
N PHE A 23 5.07 -6.95 -5.37
CA PHE A 23 5.43 -6.19 -4.17
C PHE A 23 6.20 -7.00 -3.13
N LEU A 24 5.96 -8.31 -3.06
CA LEU A 24 6.53 -9.20 -2.06
C LEU A 24 7.48 -10.19 -2.74
N SER A 25 8.51 -10.63 -2.03
CA SER A 25 9.72 -11.28 -2.59
C SER A 25 9.52 -12.70 -3.11
N ASP A 26 8.36 -13.28 -2.86
CA ASP A 26 7.96 -14.58 -3.38
C ASP A 26 7.20 -14.33 -4.69
N ASP A 27 7.73 -14.75 -5.85
CA ASP A 27 7.16 -14.62 -7.22
C ASP A 27 5.70 -15.15 -7.40
N LYS A 28 5.04 -15.55 -6.31
CA LYS A 28 3.65 -15.98 -6.21
C LYS A 28 2.72 -14.78 -6.26
N HIS A 29 1.61 -14.94 -7.00
CA HIS A 29 0.52 -13.97 -6.91
C HIS A 29 -0.21 -14.14 -5.58
N VAL A 30 -0.23 -13.07 -4.80
CA VAL A 30 -0.92 -12.97 -3.51
C VAL A 30 -1.84 -11.77 -3.52
N TRP A 31 -2.79 -11.72 -2.59
CA TRP A 31 -3.60 -10.53 -2.40
C TRP A 31 -2.83 -9.57 -1.51
N ASN A 32 -2.61 -8.37 -2.02
CA ASN A 32 -1.90 -7.29 -1.36
C ASN A 32 -2.93 -6.21 -0.99
N MET A 33 -2.88 -5.76 0.25
CA MET A 33 -3.49 -4.49 0.65
C MET A 33 -2.40 -3.43 0.67
N ILE A 34 -2.61 -2.40 -0.13
CA ILE A 34 -1.77 -1.23 -0.25
C ILE A 34 -2.47 -0.12 0.53
N VAL A 35 -1.78 0.44 1.52
CA VAL A 35 -2.21 1.62 2.27
C VAL A 35 -1.25 2.73 1.92
N GLU A 36 -1.75 3.87 1.47
CA GLU A 36 -0.91 4.96 0.98
C GLU A 36 -1.43 6.34 1.39
N ARG A 37 -0.50 7.30 1.43
CA ARG A 37 -0.81 8.72 1.49
C ARG A 37 -0.18 9.39 0.29
N THR A 38 -0.99 10.11 -0.47
CA THR A 38 -0.54 10.96 -1.57
C THR A 38 -0.55 12.43 -1.18
N ALA A 39 0.26 13.23 -1.85
CA ALA A 39 0.38 14.67 -1.61
C ALA A 39 -0.89 15.41 -2.01
N GLU A 40 -1.38 16.27 -1.11
CA GLU A 40 -2.40 17.29 -1.39
C GLU A 40 -1.74 18.66 -1.57
N GLU A 41 -2.50 19.67 -2.03
CA GLU A 41 -1.96 21.02 -2.27
C GLU A 41 -1.20 21.60 -1.06
N ALA A 42 -1.74 21.39 0.15
CA ALA A 42 -1.10 21.83 1.38
C ALA A 42 0.27 21.15 1.62
N ASP A 43 0.45 19.89 1.20
CA ASP A 43 1.74 19.21 1.34
C ASP A 43 2.81 19.82 0.44
N LEU A 44 2.43 20.32 -0.76
CA LEU A 44 3.38 20.98 -1.67
C LEU A 44 3.85 22.35 -1.14
N GLU A 45 2.96 23.07 -0.44
CA GLU A 45 3.31 24.34 0.21
C GLU A 45 4.34 24.14 1.34
N GLU A 46 4.24 23.00 2.05
CA GLU A 46 5.10 22.68 3.19
C GLU A 46 6.38 21.90 2.82
N ASN A 47 6.40 21.23 1.66
CA ASN A 47 7.50 20.35 1.25
C ASN A 47 7.93 20.57 -0.21
N HIS A 48 9.06 21.25 -0.39
CA HIS A 48 9.65 21.53 -1.70
C HIS A 48 10.20 20.30 -2.48
N TYR A 49 10.18 19.11 -1.88
CA TYR A 49 10.55 17.87 -2.57
C TYR A 49 9.36 17.17 -3.24
N LEU A 50 8.13 17.60 -2.93
CA LEU A 50 6.93 17.14 -3.63
C LEU A 50 6.74 18.01 -4.88
N GLU A 51 6.63 17.36 -6.03
CA GLU A 51 6.54 18.05 -7.31
C GLU A 51 5.07 18.30 -7.68
N GLU A 52 4.21 17.32 -7.43
CA GLU A 52 2.83 17.32 -7.90
C GLU A 52 1.82 16.77 -6.87
N VAL A 53 0.58 17.26 -6.94
CA VAL A 53 -0.55 16.68 -6.19
C VAL A 53 -0.77 15.26 -6.70
N GLY A 54 -0.81 14.30 -5.76
CA GLY A 54 -0.90 12.88 -6.08
C GLY A 54 0.41 12.10 -5.89
N ASP A 55 1.54 12.79 -5.68
CA ASP A 55 2.82 12.13 -5.37
C ASP A 55 2.71 11.24 -4.13
N THR A 56 3.21 10.00 -4.19
CA THR A 56 3.20 9.10 -3.03
C THR A 56 4.18 9.60 -1.97
N ILE A 57 3.66 9.96 -0.79
CA ILE A 57 4.46 10.37 0.37
C ILE A 57 4.99 9.13 1.09
N TRP A 58 4.12 8.16 1.34
CA TRP A 58 4.49 6.86 1.88
C TRP A 58 3.47 5.81 1.45
N GLN A 59 3.90 4.55 1.50
CA GLN A 59 3.06 3.41 1.19
C GLN A 59 3.44 2.19 2.03
N THR A 60 2.45 1.46 2.52
CA THR A 60 2.60 0.19 3.22
C THR A 60 1.88 -0.90 2.43
N ILE A 61 2.55 -2.00 2.18
CA ILE A 61 2.01 -3.14 1.45
C ILE A 61 2.03 -4.35 2.37
N VAL A 62 0.88 -5.00 2.50
CA VAL A 62 0.72 -6.19 3.33
C VAL A 62 0.00 -7.30 2.57
N GLU A 63 0.47 -8.53 2.72
CA GLU A 63 -0.27 -9.70 2.25
C GLU A 63 -1.54 -9.90 3.10
N ILE A 64 -2.69 -10.11 2.45
CA ILE A 64 -3.96 -10.38 3.12
C ILE A 64 -4.67 -11.62 2.55
N TYR A 65 -5.40 -12.33 3.40
CA TYR A 65 -6.22 -13.48 3.01
C TYR A 65 -7.73 -13.21 3.08
N CYS A 66 -8.10 -12.07 3.66
CA CYS A 66 -9.46 -11.58 3.74
C CYS A 66 -9.47 -10.06 3.56
N CYS A 67 -10.53 -9.53 2.95
CA CYS A 67 -10.74 -8.10 2.88
C CYS A 67 -11.15 -7.57 4.26
N PRO A 68 -10.43 -6.61 4.85
CA PRO A 68 -10.77 -6.08 6.17
C PRO A 68 -12.04 -5.21 6.17
N PHE A 69 -12.59 -4.86 5.01
CA PHE A 69 -13.74 -3.97 4.86
C PHE A 69 -15.07 -4.71 4.67
N CYS A 70 -15.12 -5.72 3.80
CA CYS A 70 -16.34 -6.52 3.60
C CYS A 70 -16.28 -7.89 4.30
N GLY A 71 -15.11 -8.33 4.75
CA GLY A 71 -14.90 -9.65 5.34
C GLY A 71 -14.77 -10.80 4.34
N ASP A 72 -14.81 -10.51 3.03
CA ASP A 72 -14.71 -11.54 1.99
C ASP A 72 -13.37 -12.28 2.08
N SER A 73 -13.43 -13.60 1.91
CA SER A 73 -12.22 -14.42 1.81
C SER A 73 -11.61 -14.24 0.42
N LEU A 74 -10.33 -13.88 0.40
CA LEU A 74 -9.55 -13.66 -0.82
C LEU A 74 -8.63 -14.85 -1.12
N SER A 75 -8.49 -15.81 -0.19
CA SER A 75 -7.59 -16.95 -0.34
C SER A 75 -7.93 -17.81 -1.56
N THR A 76 -6.94 -18.11 -2.38
CA THR A 76 -7.05 -19.03 -3.53
C THR A 76 -6.75 -20.49 -3.18
N SER A 77 -6.20 -20.78 -2.00
CA SER A 77 -5.97 -22.14 -1.51
C SER A 77 -5.97 -22.23 0.03
N LYS A 78 -6.16 -23.44 0.57
CA LYS A 78 -6.37 -23.70 2.00
C LYS A 78 -5.22 -23.14 2.85
N ARG A 79 -5.59 -22.20 3.73
CA ARG A 79 -4.87 -21.60 4.87
C ARG A 79 -3.65 -22.42 5.31
N GLN A 80 -2.47 -22.06 4.83
CA GLN A 80 -1.24 -22.25 5.61
C GLN A 80 -1.08 -20.97 6.43
N VAL A 81 -0.89 -21.10 7.74
CA VAL A 81 -0.51 -19.96 8.59
C VAL A 81 0.92 -19.61 8.20
N MET A 82 1.06 -18.66 7.29
CA MET A 82 2.35 -18.11 6.90
C MET A 82 2.56 -16.77 7.61
N SER A 83 3.82 -16.41 7.82
CA SER A 83 4.19 -15.05 8.22
C SER A 83 3.65 -14.06 7.20
N ALA A 84 3.00 -12.99 7.66
CA ALA A 84 2.61 -11.90 6.78
C ALA A 84 3.84 -11.03 6.53
N ASP A 85 4.25 -10.93 5.27
CA ASP A 85 5.29 -9.99 4.88
C ASP A 85 4.68 -8.58 4.80
N ILE A 86 5.40 -7.63 5.38
CA ILE A 86 5.04 -6.21 5.40
C ILE A 86 6.20 -5.44 4.79
N VAL A 87 5.91 -4.66 3.76
CA VAL A 87 6.88 -3.76 3.14
C VAL A 87 6.37 -2.33 3.30
N HIS A 88 7.23 -1.45 3.78
CA HIS A 88 6.92 -0.04 3.97
C HIS A 88 7.92 0.81 3.20
N TYR A 89 7.41 1.75 2.42
CA TYR A 89 8.18 2.72 1.65
C TYR A 89 7.87 4.11 2.19
N ASP A 90 8.91 4.77 2.69
CA ASP A 90 8.89 6.18 3.06
C ASP A 90 9.58 6.99 1.95
N ASN A 91 8.86 7.90 1.29
CA ASN A 91 9.46 8.84 0.33
C ASN A 91 9.86 10.16 1.01
N TRP A 92 10.17 10.12 2.31
CA TRP A 92 10.52 11.30 3.10
C TRP A 92 12.01 11.67 2.96
N HIS A 93 12.31 12.69 2.14
CA HIS A 93 13.68 13.17 1.89
C HIS A 93 14.36 13.92 3.06
N SER A 94 13.72 14.17 4.22
CA SER A 94 14.20 15.19 5.18
C SER A 94 15.14 14.74 6.33
N CYS A 95 15.66 13.50 6.39
CA CYS A 95 16.50 13.10 7.53
C CYS A 95 18.01 13.38 7.43
N TYR A 96 18.49 14.08 6.39
CA TYR A 96 19.90 14.52 6.33
C TYR A 96 20.02 16.04 6.35
N GLY A 97 19.93 16.65 7.54
CA GLY A 97 20.07 18.09 7.64
C GLY A 97 20.05 18.73 9.02
N SER A 98 20.80 18.20 10.00
CA SER A 98 21.37 19.03 11.08
C SER A 98 22.33 18.23 11.96
N LYS A 99 23.63 18.26 11.63
CA LYS A 99 24.67 18.34 12.66
C LYS A 99 25.29 19.73 12.54
N LEU A 100 25.19 20.46 13.65
CA LEU A 100 25.85 21.74 13.92
C LEU A 100 27.34 21.72 13.55
#